data_AF-T0ZFU6-F1
#
_entry.id   AF-T0ZFU6-F1
#
_cell.length_a   1.000
_cell.length_b   1.000
_cell.length_c   1.000
_cell.angle_alpha   90.00
_cell.angle_beta   90.00
_cell.angle_gamma   90.00
#
_symmetry.space_group_name_H-M   'P 1'
#
loop_
_entity.id
_entity.type
_entity.pdbx_description
1 polymer ?
#
loop_
_entity_poly.entity_id
_entity_poly.type
_entity_poly.pdbx_seq_one_letter_code
_entity_poly.pdbx_strand_id
1 'polypeptide(L)'
;MGYRALPGRIKAGPRANLLRGGPFGTIDARAHDPRNPMFDTSQDIHRFDPELARAIDGERRRQEEHIELIASENYASPCVLEAQGSVLTNKYAEGYPGRRYYGGCEYVDVAERLAIERAKQLFGAAYANVQPHSGSQANAAAYFALLQPGDAILGMSLDHGGHLTHGARVNFSGKFFRAAQYGIRPDTGEIDYEQVARLAGEHRPKMI
;
A
#
# COMPACT_ATOMS: atom_id res chain seq x y z
N MET A 1 -26.96 -13.05 -9.80
CA MET A 1 -26.49 -14.22 -9.02
C MET A 1 -26.29 -13.77 -7.60
N GLY A 2 -27.20 -14.15 -6.69
CA GLY A 2 -27.19 -13.69 -5.30
C GLY A 2 -26.29 -14.55 -4.43
N TYR A 3 -25.41 -13.91 -3.64
CA TYR A 3 -24.68 -14.59 -2.57
C TYR A 3 -25.58 -14.69 -1.34
N ARG A 4 -25.98 -15.92 -1.03
CA ARG A 4 -26.73 -16.28 0.19
C ARG A 4 -25.71 -16.39 1.33
N ALA A 5 -25.79 -15.51 2.32
CA ALA A 5 -24.98 -15.61 3.53
C ALA A 5 -25.30 -16.93 4.26
N LEU A 6 -24.29 -17.77 4.49
CA LEU A 6 -24.41 -18.98 5.31
C LEU A 6 -24.47 -18.58 6.80
N PRO A 7 -25.51 -18.97 7.56
CA PRO A 7 -25.56 -18.73 8.99
C PRO A 7 -24.79 -19.85 9.70
N GLY A 8 -23.51 -19.62 9.97
CA GLY A 8 -22.66 -20.58 10.69
C GLY A 8 -21.85 -19.88 11.78
N ARG A 9 -22.37 -19.86 13.01
CA ARG A 9 -21.52 -19.60 14.20
C ARG A 9 -20.50 -20.74 14.28
N ILE A 10 -19.24 -20.45 14.02
CA ILE A 10 -18.15 -21.39 14.34
C ILE A 10 -18.06 -21.47 15.86
N LYS A 11 -18.62 -22.53 16.45
CA LYS A 11 -18.35 -22.90 17.85
C LYS A 11 -16.95 -23.50 17.90
N ALA A 12 -16.01 -22.80 18.51
CA ALA A 12 -14.71 -23.39 18.86
C ALA A 12 -14.94 -24.48 19.93
N GLY A 13 -14.77 -25.74 19.56
CA GLY A 13 -14.72 -26.86 20.50
C GLY A 13 -13.29 -27.06 21.05
N PRO A 14 -13.12 -27.57 22.28
CA PRO A 14 -11.80 -27.79 22.85
C PRO A 14 -11.28 -29.15 22.38
N ARG A 15 -10.27 -29.16 21.51
CA ARG A 15 -9.32 -30.27 21.34
C ARG A 15 -8.11 -29.77 20.56
N ALA A 16 -7.03 -29.51 21.30
CA ALA A 16 -5.71 -29.26 20.76
C ALA A 16 -5.22 -30.51 20.01
N ASN A 17 -5.02 -30.38 18.71
CA ASN A 17 -4.18 -31.31 17.95
C ASN A 17 -2.83 -30.64 17.75
N LEU A 18 -1.79 -31.24 18.33
CA LEU A 18 -0.39 -30.90 18.04
C LEU A 18 -0.16 -30.98 16.52
N LEU A 19 0.20 -29.86 15.89
CA LEU A 19 0.80 -29.86 14.57
C LEU A 19 2.29 -30.19 14.74
N ARG A 20 2.71 -31.37 14.25
CA ARG A 20 4.11 -31.80 14.28
C ARG A 20 4.95 -30.96 13.31
N GLY A 21 5.91 -30.23 13.89
CA GLY A 21 7.27 -29.93 13.44
C GLY A 21 7.58 -29.82 11.95
N GLY A 22 7.48 -28.59 11.43
CA GLY A 22 8.37 -28.09 10.37
C GLY A 22 9.59 -27.35 10.97
N PRO A 23 10.46 -26.74 10.17
CA PRO A 23 11.69 -26.06 10.64
C PRO A 23 11.43 -24.84 11.56
N PHE A 24 10.16 -24.48 11.78
CA PHE A 24 9.73 -23.33 12.58
C PHE A 24 9.36 -23.66 14.03
N GLY A 25 9.76 -24.84 14.53
CA GLY A 25 9.47 -25.25 15.91
C GLY A 25 8.00 -25.62 16.15
N THR A 26 7.71 -26.16 17.33
CA THR A 26 6.35 -26.49 17.78
C THR A 26 5.79 -25.30 18.56
N ILE A 27 4.70 -24.71 18.10
CA ILE A 27 3.96 -23.70 18.87
C ILE A 27 3.08 -24.45 19.87
N ASP A 28 3.49 -24.51 21.14
CA ASP A 28 2.66 -25.02 22.22
C ASP A 28 1.50 -24.04 22.45
N ALA A 29 0.27 -24.50 22.25
CA ALA A 29 -0.95 -23.69 22.37
C ALA A 29 -1.36 -23.38 23.83
N ARG A 30 -0.49 -23.63 24.80
CA ARG A 30 -0.65 -23.18 26.19
C ARG A 30 -0.45 -21.66 26.27
N ALA A 31 -1.10 -21.03 27.26
CA ALA A 31 -0.99 -19.59 27.51
C ALA A 31 0.49 -19.17 27.50
N HIS A 32 0.86 -18.39 26.51
CA HIS A 32 2.21 -17.90 26.31
C HIS A 32 2.67 -17.17 27.60
N ASP A 33 3.77 -17.61 28.21
CA ASP A 33 4.39 -16.87 29.31
C ASP A 33 4.91 -15.55 28.72
N PRO A 34 4.37 -14.38 29.12
CA PRO A 34 4.77 -13.09 28.55
C PRO A 34 6.26 -12.75 28.77
N ARG A 35 6.97 -13.52 29.61
CA ARG A 35 8.41 -13.38 29.83
C ARG A 35 9.26 -14.18 28.84
N ASN A 36 8.67 -15.10 28.07
CA ASN A 36 9.35 -15.86 27.04
C ASN A 36 8.90 -15.33 25.68
N PRO A 37 9.76 -14.69 24.87
CA PRO A 37 9.32 -14.13 23.59
C PRO A 37 8.82 -15.24 22.64
N MET A 38 7.83 -14.91 21.79
CA MET A 38 7.29 -15.86 20.78
C MET A 38 8.37 -16.39 19.83
N PHE A 39 9.40 -15.59 19.59
CA PHE A 39 10.56 -15.94 18.78
C PHE A 39 11.83 -15.75 19.60
N ASP A 40 12.86 -16.53 19.29
CA ASP A 40 14.18 -16.35 19.87
C ASP A 40 14.75 -14.99 19.44
N THR A 41 14.86 -14.07 20.40
CA THR A 41 15.36 -12.70 20.19
C THR A 41 16.85 -12.65 19.88
N SER A 42 17.56 -13.78 19.94
CA SER A 42 18.95 -13.90 19.50
C SER A 42 19.09 -14.23 18.00
N GLN A 43 17.97 -14.46 17.31
CA GLN A 43 17.96 -14.59 15.85
C GLN A 43 18.30 -13.25 15.20
N ASP A 44 19.22 -13.31 14.25
CA ASP A 44 19.79 -12.15 13.59
C ASP A 44 20.04 -12.49 12.12
N ILE A 45 19.78 -11.51 11.24
CA ILE A 45 19.90 -11.69 9.79
C ILE A 45 21.35 -11.97 9.39
N HIS A 46 22.36 -11.43 10.09
CA HIS A 46 23.77 -11.71 9.79
C HIS A 46 24.15 -13.17 10.04
N ARG A 47 23.43 -13.88 10.93
CA ARG A 47 23.63 -15.32 11.19
C ARG A 47 22.75 -16.18 10.30
N PHE A 48 21.50 -15.76 10.08
CA PHE A 48 20.52 -16.53 9.34
C PHE A 48 20.76 -16.47 7.83
N ASP A 49 21.00 -15.28 7.28
CA ASP A 49 21.28 -15.03 5.87
C ASP A 49 22.42 -14.01 5.71
N PRO A 50 23.68 -14.46 5.82
CA PRO A 50 24.86 -13.58 5.72
C PRO A 50 25.00 -12.90 4.36
N GLU A 51 24.40 -13.46 3.30
CA GLU A 51 24.47 -12.88 1.95
C GLU A 51 23.55 -11.67 1.85
N LEU A 52 22.29 -11.82 2.29
CA LEU A 52 21.35 -10.71 2.35
C LEU A 52 21.83 -9.62 3.32
N ALA A 53 22.40 -10.00 4.46
CA ALA A 53 22.93 -9.05 5.44
C ALA A 53 24.04 -8.16 4.83
N ARG A 54 24.95 -8.75 4.04
CA ARG A 54 25.97 -7.97 3.30
C ARG A 54 25.36 -7.00 2.30
N ALA A 55 24.27 -7.38 1.62
CA ALA A 55 23.58 -6.47 0.71
C ALA A 55 22.93 -5.29 1.45
N ILE A 56 22.30 -5.54 2.61
CA ILE A 56 21.72 -4.50 3.46
C ILE A 56 22.78 -3.53 3.96
N ASP A 57 23.91 -4.03 4.46
CA ASP A 57 25.03 -3.18 4.92
C ASP A 57 25.65 -2.38 3.77
N GLY A 58 25.79 -3.01 2.60
CA GLY A 58 26.25 -2.34 1.39
C GLY A 58 25.33 -1.19 0.96
N GLU A 59 24.01 -1.39 0.99
CA GLU A 59 23.05 -0.35 0.64
C GLU A 59 23.02 0.77 1.70
N ARG A 60 23.10 0.43 3.00
CA ARG A 60 23.24 1.45 4.07
C ARG A 60 24.45 2.34 3.79
N ARG A 61 25.61 1.72 3.53
CA ARG A 61 26.83 2.45 3.22
C ARG A 61 26.70 3.30 1.95
N ARG A 62 26.08 2.76 0.88
CA ARG A 62 25.82 3.52 -0.35
C ARG A 62 25.01 4.78 -0.05
N GLN A 63 23.93 4.65 0.73
CA GLN A 63 23.05 5.77 1.11
C GLN A 63 23.76 6.82 1.96
N GLU A 64 24.67 6.42 2.86
CA GLU A 64 25.42 7.33 3.72
C GLU A 64 26.57 8.04 2.98
N GLU A 65 27.17 7.39 1.99
CA GLU A 65 28.33 7.90 1.25
C GLU A 65 27.94 8.64 -0.05
N HIS A 66 26.72 8.49 -0.56
CA HIS A 66 26.27 9.13 -1.80
C HIS A 66 25.35 10.33 -1.57
N ILE A 67 25.51 11.33 -2.43
CA ILE A 67 24.55 12.42 -2.56
C ILE A 67 23.40 11.90 -3.45
N GLU A 68 22.22 11.71 -2.86
CA GLU A 68 21.02 11.30 -3.58
C GLU A 68 20.30 12.53 -4.18
N LEU A 69 20.08 12.50 -5.50
CA LEU A 69 19.48 13.60 -6.26
C LEU A 69 18.23 13.17 -7.04
N ILE A 70 17.78 11.93 -6.87
CA ILE A 70 16.52 11.46 -7.44
C ILE A 70 15.37 12.10 -6.65
N ALA A 71 14.58 12.95 -7.31
CA ALA A 71 13.53 13.75 -6.68
C ALA A 71 12.43 12.95 -5.95
N SER A 72 12.24 11.68 -6.30
CA SER A 72 11.26 10.80 -5.68
C SER A 72 11.80 9.98 -4.50
N GLU A 73 13.10 10.02 -4.23
CA GLU A 73 13.72 9.29 -3.13
C GLU A 73 13.81 10.14 -1.86
N ASN A 74 13.78 9.47 -0.71
CA ASN A 74 13.93 10.08 0.60
C ASN A 74 14.27 9.00 1.65
N TYR A 75 14.73 9.42 2.83
CA TYR A 75 15.08 8.51 3.92
C TYR A 75 13.97 8.49 4.99
N ALA A 76 13.41 7.31 5.23
CA ALA A 76 12.47 7.12 6.32
C ALA A 76 13.17 7.26 7.68
N SER A 77 12.50 7.83 8.67
CA SER A 77 13.06 7.93 10.02
C SER A 77 13.16 6.55 10.69
N PRO A 78 14.07 6.36 11.65
CA PRO A 78 14.18 5.09 12.39
C PRO A 78 12.84 4.64 13.03
N CYS A 79 12.02 5.58 13.49
CA CYS A 79 10.70 5.28 14.07
C CYS A 79 9.72 4.69 13.03
N VAL A 80 9.79 5.13 11.77
CA VAL A 80 8.97 4.55 10.68
C VAL A 80 9.44 3.14 10.37
N LEU A 81 10.76 2.91 10.32
CA LEU A 81 11.34 1.59 10.08
C LEU A 81 11.01 0.60 11.22
N GLU A 82 11.04 1.06 12.47
CA GLU A 82 10.64 0.29 13.65
C GLU A 82 9.17 -0.17 13.53
N ALA A 83 8.26 0.74 13.19
CA ALA A 83 6.85 0.40 13.02
C ALA A 83 6.62 -0.60 11.87
N GLN A 84 7.33 -0.43 10.74
CA GLN A 84 7.23 -1.30 9.57
C GLN A 84 7.72 -2.72 9.85
N GLY A 85 8.74 -2.88 10.71
CA GLY A 85 9.27 -4.18 11.15
C GLY A 85 8.53 -4.79 12.34
N SER A 86 7.42 -4.18 12.80
CA SER A 86 6.72 -4.61 14.01
C SER A 86 5.79 -5.82 13.80
N VAL A 87 5.28 -6.35 14.91
CA VAL A 87 4.33 -7.48 14.92
C VAL A 87 2.99 -7.19 14.22
N LEU A 88 2.71 -5.93 13.85
CA LEU A 88 1.51 -5.58 13.09
C LEU A 88 1.45 -6.32 11.74
N THR A 89 2.62 -6.63 11.14
CA THR A 89 2.74 -7.40 9.89
C THR A 89 2.10 -8.80 9.98
N ASN A 90 2.03 -9.38 11.18
CA ASN A 90 1.50 -10.72 11.39
C ASN A 90 -0.04 -10.76 11.37
N LYS A 91 -0.71 -9.60 11.39
CA LYS A 91 -2.16 -9.52 11.55
C LYS A 91 -2.88 -9.36 10.21
N TYR A 92 -3.70 -10.35 9.88
CA TYR A 92 -4.68 -10.26 8.79
C TYR A 92 -5.94 -9.51 9.26
N ALA A 93 -6.23 -8.35 8.66
CA ALA A 93 -7.25 -7.41 9.15
C ALA A 93 -8.19 -6.90 8.02
N GLU A 94 -8.77 -7.81 7.24
CA GLU A 94 -9.65 -7.47 6.14
C GLU A 94 -10.89 -6.69 6.58
N GLY A 95 -11.23 -5.63 5.84
CA GLY A 95 -12.32 -4.70 6.15
C GLY A 95 -11.80 -3.35 6.64
N TYR A 96 -12.62 -2.62 7.39
CA TYR A 96 -12.26 -1.32 7.99
C TYR A 96 -12.42 -1.37 9.51
N PRO A 97 -11.84 -0.41 10.26
CA PRO A 97 -11.98 -0.37 11.72
C PRO A 97 -13.43 -0.44 12.17
N GLY A 98 -13.73 -1.34 13.11
CA GLY A 98 -15.10 -1.62 13.58
C GLY A 98 -16.00 -2.41 12.62
N ARG A 99 -15.54 -2.72 11.40
CA ARG A 99 -16.23 -3.55 10.39
C ARG A 99 -15.23 -4.51 9.73
N ARG A 100 -14.61 -5.37 10.54
CA ARG A 100 -13.68 -6.39 10.09
C ARG A 100 -14.39 -7.70 9.77
N TYR A 101 -13.86 -8.44 8.80
CA TYR A 101 -14.32 -9.80 8.50
C TYR A 101 -13.77 -10.84 9.48
N TYR A 102 -12.64 -10.55 10.14
CA TYR A 102 -11.96 -11.42 11.09
C TYR A 102 -11.84 -10.80 12.49
N GLY A 103 -11.79 -11.65 13.52
CA GLY A 103 -11.63 -11.22 14.92
C GLY A 103 -10.17 -10.91 15.32
N GLY A 104 -9.99 -10.39 16.53
CA GLY A 104 -8.67 -10.08 17.10
C GLY A 104 -7.98 -8.86 16.47
N CYS A 105 -8.76 -7.87 16.04
CA CYS A 105 -8.27 -6.66 15.35
C CYS A 105 -8.22 -5.44 16.29
N GLU A 106 -8.27 -5.64 17.61
CA GLU A 106 -8.45 -4.58 18.60
C GLU A 106 -7.37 -3.49 18.48
N TYR A 107 -6.11 -3.91 18.29
CA TYR A 107 -4.96 -3.01 18.24
C TYR A 107 -4.63 -2.51 16.83
N VAL A 108 -4.84 -3.32 15.79
CA VAL A 108 -4.66 -2.84 14.39
C VAL A 108 -5.71 -1.79 14.03
N ASP A 109 -6.92 -1.88 14.59
CA ASP A 109 -7.93 -0.82 14.47
C ASP A 109 -7.49 0.48 15.12
N VAL A 110 -6.72 0.43 16.22
CA VAL A 110 -6.13 1.64 16.82
C VAL A 110 -5.11 2.25 15.86
N ALA A 111 -4.20 1.45 15.32
CA ALA A 111 -3.18 1.91 14.37
C ALA A 111 -3.82 2.55 13.12
N GLU A 112 -4.80 1.89 12.51
CA GLU A 112 -5.46 2.40 11.30
C GLU A 112 -6.28 3.68 11.59
N ARG A 113 -7.00 3.76 12.72
CA ARG A 113 -7.69 4.99 13.12
C ARG A 113 -6.72 6.15 13.34
N LEU A 114 -5.59 5.91 14.00
CA LEU A 114 -4.56 6.94 14.19
C LEU A 114 -4.03 7.45 12.86
N ALA A 115 -3.77 6.56 11.90
CA ALA A 115 -3.31 6.94 10.57
C ALA A 115 -4.36 7.77 9.82
N ILE A 116 -5.63 7.34 9.83
CA ILE A 116 -6.75 8.07 9.20
C ILE A 116 -6.90 9.48 9.80
N GLU A 117 -6.98 9.59 11.12
CA GLU A 117 -7.20 10.89 11.77
C GLU A 117 -6.01 11.84 11.58
N ARG A 118 -4.78 11.32 11.64
CA ARG A 118 -3.58 12.13 11.37
C ARG A 118 -3.52 12.59 9.91
N ALA A 119 -3.87 11.74 8.95
CA ALA A 119 -3.94 12.14 7.54
C ALA A 119 -5.01 13.22 7.31
N LYS A 120 -6.20 13.04 7.89
CA LYS A 120 -7.27 14.05 7.84
C LYS A 120 -6.83 15.38 8.45
N GLN A 121 -6.17 15.35 9.60
CA GLN A 121 -5.67 16.55 10.27
C GLN A 121 -4.56 17.23 9.44
N LEU A 122 -3.62 16.46 8.90
CA LEU A 122 -2.48 16.99 8.14
C LEU A 122 -2.92 17.69 6.85
N PHE A 123 -3.89 17.11 6.13
CA PHE A 123 -4.34 17.61 4.83
C PHE A 123 -5.66 18.39 4.88
N GLY A 124 -6.27 18.56 6.06
CA GLY A 124 -7.60 19.18 6.20
C GLY A 124 -8.70 18.39 5.49
N ALA A 125 -8.56 17.07 5.36
CA ALA A 125 -9.48 16.23 4.60
C ALA A 125 -10.67 15.74 5.44
N ALA A 126 -11.85 15.63 4.81
CA ALA A 126 -13.04 15.05 5.45
C ALA A 126 -12.92 13.53 5.65
N TYR A 127 -12.23 12.84 4.72
CA TYR A 127 -12.04 11.40 4.70
C TYR A 127 -10.62 11.05 4.24
N ALA A 128 -10.10 9.92 4.70
CA ALA A 128 -8.84 9.36 4.23
C ALA A 128 -8.93 7.82 4.17
N ASN A 129 -8.38 7.23 3.11
CA ASN A 129 -8.15 5.79 3.03
C ASN A 129 -6.64 5.55 3.04
N VAL A 130 -6.17 4.80 4.05
CA VAL A 130 -4.74 4.53 4.31
C VAL A 130 -4.33 3.08 3.98
N GLN A 131 -5.19 2.34 3.28
CA GLN A 131 -4.96 0.94 2.92
C GLN A 131 -4.25 0.69 1.57
N PRO A 132 -4.27 1.59 0.55
CA PRO A 132 -3.53 1.32 -0.69
C PRO A 132 -2.03 1.08 -0.42
N HIS A 133 -1.46 0.01 -0.99
CA HIS A 133 -0.07 -0.37 -0.69
C HIS A 133 0.97 0.54 -1.36
N SER A 134 0.56 1.32 -2.38
CA SER A 134 1.42 2.28 -3.08
C SER A 134 0.60 3.30 -3.85
N GLY A 135 1.24 4.35 -4.37
CA GLY A 135 0.59 5.39 -5.17
C GLY A 135 -0.11 4.84 -6.42
N SER A 136 0.48 3.85 -7.10
CA SER A 136 -0.13 3.21 -8.28
C SER A 136 -1.47 2.52 -7.94
N GLN A 137 -1.57 1.89 -6.77
CA GLN A 137 -2.80 1.24 -6.32
C GLN A 137 -3.82 2.26 -5.78
N ALA A 138 -3.37 3.37 -5.20
CA ALA A 138 -4.26 4.45 -4.80
C ALA A 138 -4.99 5.04 -6.03
N ASN A 139 -4.26 5.29 -7.12
CA ASN A 139 -4.85 5.71 -8.39
C ASN A 139 -5.80 4.64 -8.95
N ALA A 140 -5.42 3.36 -8.91
CA ALA A 140 -6.31 2.27 -9.34
C ALA A 140 -7.62 2.23 -8.53
N ALA A 141 -7.53 2.38 -7.21
CA ALA A 141 -8.71 2.41 -6.34
C ALA A 141 -9.63 3.59 -6.67
N ALA A 142 -9.07 4.79 -6.90
CA ALA A 142 -9.84 5.96 -7.30
C ALA A 142 -10.56 5.76 -8.65
N TYR A 143 -9.84 5.23 -9.66
CA TYR A 143 -10.42 4.94 -10.96
C TYR A 143 -11.53 3.88 -10.87
N PHE A 144 -11.29 2.75 -10.19
CA PHE A 144 -12.31 1.70 -10.09
C PHE A 144 -13.50 2.06 -9.21
N ALA A 145 -13.36 3.05 -8.31
CA ALA A 145 -14.48 3.58 -7.54
C ALA A 145 -15.40 4.49 -8.37
N LEU A 146 -14.85 5.23 -9.34
CA LEU A 146 -15.55 6.32 -10.01
C LEU A 146 -15.80 6.08 -11.51
N LEU A 147 -15.08 5.15 -12.13
CA LEU A 147 -15.11 4.88 -13.56
C LEU A 147 -15.52 3.44 -13.85
N GLN A 148 -15.97 3.22 -15.08
CA GLN A 148 -16.15 1.91 -15.69
C GLN A 148 -15.09 1.69 -16.78
N PRO A 149 -14.71 0.44 -17.08
CA PRO A 149 -13.86 0.15 -18.22
C PRO A 149 -14.41 0.77 -19.52
N GLY A 150 -13.54 1.39 -20.30
CA GLY A 150 -13.89 2.12 -21.53
C GLY A 150 -14.24 3.60 -21.33
N ASP A 151 -14.43 4.06 -20.09
CA ASP A 151 -14.59 5.49 -19.80
C ASP A 151 -13.35 6.28 -20.22
N ALA A 152 -13.55 7.53 -20.62
CA ALA A 152 -12.46 8.41 -21.03
C ALA A 152 -11.78 9.04 -19.82
N ILE A 153 -10.44 9.07 -19.84
CA ILE A 153 -9.60 9.79 -18.88
C ILE A 153 -8.64 10.70 -19.63
N LEU A 154 -8.24 11.80 -19.00
CA LEU A 154 -7.29 12.76 -19.56
C LEU A 154 -6.12 12.92 -18.58
N GLY A 155 -4.89 12.62 -19.02
CA GLY A 155 -3.71 12.70 -18.16
C GLY A 155 -2.54 13.38 -18.86
N MET A 156 -1.54 13.83 -18.09
CA MET A 156 -0.31 14.38 -18.68
C MET A 156 0.48 13.27 -19.39
N SER A 157 1.04 13.56 -20.57
CA SER A 157 1.87 12.60 -21.30
C SER A 157 3.15 12.26 -20.53
N LEU A 158 3.64 11.03 -20.68
CA LEU A 158 4.85 10.55 -19.99
C LEU A 158 6.07 11.39 -20.36
N ASP A 159 6.22 11.71 -21.65
CA ASP A 159 7.34 12.48 -22.20
C ASP A 159 7.37 13.93 -21.71
N HIS A 160 6.27 14.42 -21.13
CA HIS A 160 6.18 15.78 -20.58
C HIS A 160 6.12 15.79 -19.05
N GLY A 161 6.41 14.67 -18.37
CA GLY A 161 6.44 14.60 -16.90
C GLY A 161 5.21 13.97 -16.26
N GLY A 162 4.33 13.35 -17.05
CA GLY A 162 3.24 12.53 -16.56
C GLY A 162 3.72 11.22 -15.90
N HIS A 163 2.79 10.50 -15.28
CA HIS A 163 3.06 9.23 -14.60
C HIS A 163 2.37 8.05 -15.31
N LEU A 164 2.95 6.86 -15.21
CA LEU A 164 2.45 5.65 -15.88
C LEU A 164 0.97 5.35 -15.56
N THR A 165 0.51 5.70 -14.36
CA THR A 165 -0.87 5.46 -13.92
C THR A 165 -1.89 6.45 -14.49
N HIS A 166 -1.47 7.44 -15.27
CA HIS A 166 -2.35 8.50 -15.79
C HIS A 166 -2.70 8.27 -17.27
N GLY A 167 -2.89 7.01 -17.67
CA GLY A 167 -3.36 6.65 -19.01
C GLY A 167 -2.28 6.10 -19.96
N ALA A 168 -1.09 5.74 -19.47
CA ALA A 168 -0.07 5.12 -20.32
C ALA A 168 -0.56 3.75 -20.84
N ARG A 169 -0.42 3.50 -22.16
CA ARG A 169 -0.99 2.33 -22.85
C ARG A 169 -0.62 0.97 -22.25
N VAL A 170 0.57 0.85 -21.67
CA VAL A 170 1.08 -0.38 -21.07
C VAL A 170 0.58 -0.62 -19.63
N ASN A 171 0.10 0.43 -18.97
CA ASN A 171 -0.38 0.41 -17.59
C ASN A 171 -1.87 0.03 -17.51
N PHE A 172 -2.37 -0.35 -16.33
CA PHE A 172 -3.79 -0.64 -16.11
C PHE A 172 -4.69 0.52 -16.58
N SER A 173 -4.25 1.76 -16.35
CA SER A 173 -4.98 2.97 -16.71
C SER A 173 -5.21 3.09 -18.22
N GLY A 174 -4.19 2.82 -19.05
CA GLY A 174 -4.35 2.80 -20.51
C GLY A 174 -4.94 1.50 -21.08
N LYS A 175 -4.93 0.40 -20.33
CA LYS A 175 -5.56 -0.87 -20.72
C LYS A 175 -7.06 -0.89 -20.48
N PHE A 176 -7.52 -0.32 -19.36
CA PHE A 176 -8.93 -0.36 -18.98
C PHE A 176 -9.71 0.88 -19.42
N PHE A 177 -9.07 2.03 -19.60
CA PHE A 177 -9.73 3.29 -19.92
C PHE A 177 -9.28 3.85 -21.27
N ARG A 178 -10.11 4.68 -21.89
CA ARG A 178 -9.75 5.41 -23.11
C ARG A 178 -9.00 6.68 -22.74
N ALA A 179 -7.67 6.60 -22.71
CA ALA A 179 -6.83 7.73 -22.34
C ALA A 179 -6.61 8.72 -23.50
N ALA A 180 -6.79 10.00 -23.21
CA ALA A 180 -6.24 11.11 -23.98
C ALA A 180 -5.11 11.76 -23.17
N GLN A 181 -4.16 12.41 -23.85
CA GLN A 181 -2.99 12.99 -23.19
C GLN A 181 -2.79 14.47 -23.54
N TYR A 182 -2.49 15.28 -22.53
CA TYR A 182 -2.07 16.68 -22.69
C TYR A 182 -0.59 16.85 -22.35
N GLY A 183 -0.02 17.99 -22.75
CA GLY A 183 1.39 18.31 -22.60
C GLY A 183 1.68 19.70 -22.06
N ILE A 184 2.92 20.12 -22.28
CA ILE A 184 3.43 21.45 -21.94
C ILE A 184 3.62 22.30 -23.19
N ARG A 185 3.69 23.61 -23.00
CA ARG A 185 4.17 24.55 -24.01
C ARG A 185 5.70 24.49 -24.07
N PRO A 186 6.31 24.20 -25.24
CA PRO A 186 7.76 24.01 -25.33
C PRO A 186 8.61 25.25 -25.01
N ASP A 187 8.06 26.44 -25.15
CA ASP A 187 8.73 27.72 -24.91
C ASP A 187 8.80 28.11 -23.43
N THR A 188 7.79 27.72 -22.64
CA THR A 188 7.66 28.07 -21.21
C THR A 188 7.90 26.89 -20.27
N GLY A 189 7.76 25.66 -20.77
CA GLY A 189 7.81 24.45 -19.93
C GLY A 189 6.58 24.24 -19.06
N GLU A 190 5.56 25.09 -19.17
CA GLU A 190 4.32 25.04 -18.38
C GLU A 190 3.24 24.20 -19.06
N ILE A 191 2.29 23.67 -18.28
CA ILE A 191 1.11 22.98 -18.81
C ILE A 191 0.37 23.85 -19.83
N ASP A 192 0.06 23.28 -20.99
CA ASP A 192 -0.77 23.93 -22.00
C ASP A 192 -2.25 23.79 -21.63
N TYR A 193 -2.75 24.71 -20.78
CA TYR A 193 -4.14 24.70 -20.32
C TYR A 193 -5.17 24.91 -21.44
N GLU A 194 -4.79 25.56 -22.55
CA GLU A 194 -5.68 25.69 -23.72
C GLU A 194 -5.86 24.34 -24.41
N GLN A 195 -4.76 23.59 -24.57
CA GLN A 195 -4.81 22.21 -25.03
C GLN A 195 -5.61 21.32 -24.08
N VAL A 196 -5.41 21.44 -22.75
CA VAL A 196 -6.20 20.69 -21.76
C VAL A 196 -7.69 20.95 -21.94
N ALA A 197 -8.12 22.21 -22.05
CA ALA A 197 -9.52 22.58 -22.22
C ALA A 197 -10.11 22.03 -23.54
N ARG A 198 -9.35 22.13 -24.65
CA ARG A 198 -9.78 21.59 -25.95
C ARG A 198 -9.94 20.07 -25.90
N LEU A 199 -8.96 19.35 -25.37
CA LEU A 199 -9.00 17.88 -25.24
C LEU A 199 -10.12 17.42 -24.30
N ALA A 200 -10.36 18.15 -23.21
CA ALA A 200 -11.48 17.87 -22.31
C ALA A 200 -12.84 18.01 -23.04
N GLY A 201 -13.01 19.03 -23.88
CA GLY A 201 -14.21 19.20 -24.71
C GLY A 201 -14.39 18.10 -25.77
N GLU A 202 -13.29 17.71 -26.42
CA GLU A 202 -13.26 16.70 -27.49
C GLU A 202 -13.53 15.29 -26.96
N HIS A 203 -12.79 14.87 -25.93
CA HIS A 203 -12.83 13.49 -25.42
C HIS A 203 -13.87 13.28 -24.32
N ARG A 204 -14.37 14.37 -23.71
CA ARG A 204 -15.32 14.36 -22.59
C ARG A 204 -14.90 13.37 -21.50
N PRO A 205 -13.68 13.52 -20.93
CA PRO A 205 -13.18 12.60 -19.92
C PRO A 205 -14.07 12.66 -18.67
N LYS A 206 -14.27 11.52 -18.02
CA LYS A 206 -14.92 11.46 -16.71
C LYS A 206 -13.97 11.79 -15.56
N MET A 207 -12.66 11.78 -15.82
CA MET A 207 -11.63 12.16 -14.87
C MET A 207 -10.46 12.82 -15.62
N ILE A 208 -10.00 13.95 -15.11
CA ILE A 208 -8.79 14.67 -15.54
C ILE A 208 -7.80 14.61 -14.38
#